data_AF-A0A0E3C700-F1
#
_entry.id   AF-A0A0E3C700-F1
#
_cell.length_a   1.000
_cell.length_b   1.000
_cell.length_c   1.000
_cell.angle_alpha   90.00
_cell.angle_beta   90.00
_cell.angle_gamma   90.00
#
_symmetry.space_group_name_H-M   'P 1'
#
loop_
_entity.id
_entity.type
_entity.pdbx_description
1 polymer ?
#
loop_
_entity_poly.entity_id
_entity_poly.type
_entity_poly.pdbx_seq_one_letter_code
_entity_poly.pdbx_strand_id
1 'polypeptide(L)'
;MTDLSLLQPTRTVSVRDVFGIDTDMTVPAFAEPGEHVPAIDKAYRLNPQVTQAILAGFSHNRRVVIQGLHGTGKSTHIEQVAARLNWPCVRVNLDGHISRLDLVGKDSIVLQEGKQVTQFQEGILPWALQRPVAMVFDEYDAGRPDVMFVIQRVLEREGSFTLLDQKRVIQPHPCFRLFATMNTLGQGNLNGLYHGTQQLNHAQLDRWNLVTSLNYLPPAEEAAIVLARVPELATADGRRKVDAMVALAGLTRKGFAVGDLSLLMSPRTVITWAENIAIFHDLKQAFELSFLNKCEPAERAIVSEYFQRCFAQELTQPAEPALAFLA
;
A
#
# COMPACT_ATOMS: atom_id res chain seq x y z
N MET A 1 -10.53 25.06 -16.58
CA MET A 1 -10.14 23.73 -16.09
C MET A 1 -10.44 22.74 -17.19
N THR A 2 -9.43 21.98 -17.65
CA THR A 2 -9.61 20.95 -18.68
C THR A 2 -10.54 19.87 -18.14
N ASP A 3 -11.58 19.52 -18.87
CA ASP A 3 -12.47 18.43 -18.49
C ASP A 3 -11.69 17.12 -18.54
N LEU A 4 -11.38 16.56 -17.36
CA LEU A 4 -10.63 15.32 -17.23
C LEU A 4 -11.33 14.15 -17.96
N SER A 5 -12.64 14.21 -18.16
CA SER A 5 -13.41 13.13 -18.79
C SER A 5 -13.09 12.91 -20.28
N LEU A 6 -12.41 13.86 -20.92
CA LEU A 6 -12.02 13.77 -22.34
C LEU A 6 -10.56 13.34 -22.53
N LEU A 7 -9.78 13.22 -21.46
CA LEU A 7 -8.36 12.88 -21.56
C LEU A 7 -8.18 11.40 -21.97
N GLN A 8 -7.30 11.18 -22.93
CA GLN A 8 -6.87 9.85 -23.36
C GLN A 8 -5.35 9.74 -23.34
N PRO A 9 -4.77 8.56 -23.09
CA PRO A 9 -3.34 8.32 -23.25
C PRO A 9 -2.92 8.64 -24.69
N THR A 10 -1.92 9.51 -24.84
CA THR A 10 -1.43 9.99 -26.15
C THR A 10 -0.08 9.39 -26.54
N ARG A 11 0.57 8.65 -25.63
CA ARG A 11 1.84 7.97 -25.89
C ARG A 11 1.78 6.50 -25.50
N THR A 12 2.71 5.75 -26.06
CA THR A 12 2.99 4.36 -25.69
C THR A 12 4.42 4.31 -25.18
N VAL A 13 4.63 3.65 -24.04
CA VAL A 13 5.96 3.50 -23.43
C VAL A 13 6.41 2.05 -23.44
N SER A 14 7.70 1.85 -23.67
CA SER A 14 8.39 0.56 -23.53
C SER A 14 8.48 0.20 -22.05
N VAL A 15 8.05 -1.01 -21.69
CA VAL A 15 8.12 -1.46 -20.30
C VAL A 15 9.56 -1.65 -19.85
N ARG A 16 10.42 -2.11 -20.77
CA ARG A 16 11.86 -2.24 -20.56
C ARG A 16 12.50 -0.91 -20.19
N ASP A 17 12.19 0.15 -20.91
CA ASP A 17 12.86 1.45 -20.73
C ASP A 17 12.35 2.20 -19.50
N VAL A 18 11.05 2.13 -19.22
CA VAL A 18 10.45 2.90 -18.12
C VAL A 18 10.52 2.17 -16.78
N PHE A 19 10.42 0.84 -16.78
CA PHE A 19 10.35 0.04 -15.56
C PHE A 19 11.57 -0.87 -15.35
N GLY A 20 12.47 -0.98 -16.33
CA GLY A 20 13.67 -1.83 -16.21
C GLY A 20 13.36 -3.33 -16.23
N ILE A 21 12.21 -3.72 -16.77
CA ILE A 21 11.75 -5.12 -16.80
C ILE A 21 12.02 -5.68 -18.20
N ASP A 22 12.72 -6.81 -18.27
CA ASP A 22 13.06 -7.47 -19.54
C ASP A 22 11.80 -8.08 -20.20
N THR A 23 11.13 -7.27 -21.03
CA THR A 23 9.94 -7.64 -21.80
C THR A 23 9.77 -6.68 -22.98
N ASP A 24 9.14 -7.16 -24.04
CA ASP A 24 8.80 -6.35 -25.22
C ASP A 24 7.39 -5.72 -25.10
N MET A 25 6.76 -5.84 -23.93
CA MET A 25 5.48 -5.21 -23.65
C MET A 25 5.59 -3.69 -23.76
N THR A 26 4.56 -3.08 -24.36
CA THR A 26 4.38 -1.64 -24.39
C THR A 26 3.04 -1.26 -23.77
N VAL A 27 2.99 -0.11 -23.10
CA VAL A 27 1.84 0.29 -22.27
C VAL A 27 1.42 1.72 -22.62
N PRO A 28 0.11 2.01 -22.72
CA PRO A 28 -0.36 3.38 -22.92
C PRO A 28 -0.04 4.26 -21.70
N ALA A 29 0.34 5.51 -21.95
CA ALA A 29 0.66 6.50 -20.93
C ALA A 29 0.19 7.89 -21.37
N PHE A 30 -0.03 8.78 -20.40
CA PHE A 30 -0.31 10.19 -20.68
C PHE A 30 1.00 10.93 -20.95
N ALA A 31 0.99 11.88 -21.87
CA ALA A 31 2.18 12.68 -22.19
C ALA A 31 2.66 13.48 -20.96
N GLU A 32 1.74 14.18 -20.31
CA GLU A 32 2.02 15.08 -19.18
C GLU A 32 1.33 14.58 -17.90
N PRO A 33 1.94 14.79 -16.72
CA PRO A 33 1.30 14.51 -15.44
C PRO A 33 0.21 15.56 -15.13
N GLY A 34 -0.94 15.09 -14.63
CA GLY A 34 -2.01 15.93 -14.09
C GLY A 34 -1.97 16.03 -12.56
N GLU A 35 -2.91 16.78 -11.98
CA GLU A 35 -3.02 17.02 -10.53
C GLU A 35 -3.11 15.73 -9.69
N HIS A 36 -3.82 14.71 -10.20
CA HIS A 36 -4.00 13.44 -9.50
C HIS A 36 -2.92 12.39 -9.85
N VAL A 37 -1.86 12.76 -10.58
CA VAL A 37 -0.75 11.83 -10.84
C VAL A 37 0.16 11.79 -9.61
N PRO A 38 0.45 10.61 -9.03
CA PRO A 38 1.34 10.53 -7.87
C PRO A 38 2.76 10.99 -8.21
N ALA A 39 3.48 11.48 -7.20
CA ALA A 39 4.88 11.82 -7.36
C ALA A 39 5.74 10.56 -7.58
N ILE A 40 6.72 10.65 -8.49
CA ILE A 40 7.68 9.58 -8.72
C ILE A 40 8.67 9.55 -7.56
N ASP A 41 8.75 8.40 -6.89
CA ASP A 41 9.81 8.06 -5.97
C ASP A 41 10.93 7.33 -6.72
N LYS A 42 12.10 7.97 -6.79
CA LYS A 42 13.30 7.43 -7.45
C LYS A 42 14.00 6.34 -6.62
N ALA A 43 13.78 6.32 -5.30
CA ALA A 43 14.31 5.30 -4.42
C ALA A 43 13.45 4.02 -4.42
N TYR A 44 12.19 4.10 -4.86
CA TYR A 44 11.32 2.93 -4.97
C TYR A 44 11.91 1.89 -5.91
N ARG A 45 11.81 0.62 -5.52
CA ARG A 45 12.19 -0.53 -6.34
C ARG A 45 10.96 -1.32 -6.70
N LEU A 46 10.77 -1.49 -8.01
CA LEU A 46 9.63 -2.19 -8.57
C LEU A 46 9.95 -3.67 -8.67
N ASN A 47 9.13 -4.48 -8.02
CA ASN A 47 9.08 -5.93 -8.20
C ASN A 47 8.57 -6.22 -9.62
N PRO A 48 9.36 -6.92 -10.47
CA PRO A 48 8.99 -7.13 -11.87
C PRO A 48 7.66 -7.85 -12.07
N GLN A 49 7.39 -8.90 -11.28
CA GLN A 49 6.18 -9.71 -11.43
C GLN A 49 4.92 -8.92 -11.05
N VAL A 50 4.96 -8.20 -9.93
CA VAL A 50 3.83 -7.35 -9.48
C VAL A 50 3.61 -6.20 -10.46
N THR A 51 4.69 -5.59 -10.95
CA THR A 51 4.62 -4.53 -11.95
C THR A 51 3.96 -5.01 -13.24
N GLN A 52 4.34 -6.18 -13.78
CA GLN A 52 3.70 -6.73 -14.98
C GLN A 52 2.19 -6.93 -14.80
N ALA A 53 1.75 -7.42 -13.63
CA ALA A 53 0.31 -7.55 -13.34
C ALA A 53 -0.40 -6.19 -13.35
N ILE A 54 0.19 -5.16 -12.74
CA ILE A 54 -0.37 -3.80 -12.73
C ILE A 54 -0.41 -3.21 -14.15
N LEU A 55 0.64 -3.42 -14.94
CA LEU A 55 0.72 -2.96 -16.34
C LEU A 55 -0.32 -3.66 -17.24
N ALA A 56 -0.64 -4.93 -16.97
CA ALA A 56 -1.77 -5.60 -17.61
C ALA A 56 -3.12 -4.94 -17.21
N GLY A 57 -3.23 -4.47 -15.97
CA GLY A 57 -4.31 -3.59 -15.52
C GLY A 57 -4.43 -2.34 -16.39
N PHE A 58 -3.35 -1.55 -16.49
CA PHE A 58 -3.35 -0.31 -17.28
C PHE A 58 -3.57 -0.53 -18.78
N SER A 59 -3.01 -1.59 -19.37
CA SER A 59 -3.08 -1.82 -20.82
C SER A 59 -4.39 -2.46 -21.27
N HIS A 60 -4.94 -3.37 -20.46
CA HIS A 60 -6.06 -4.23 -20.86
C HIS A 60 -7.27 -4.11 -19.94
N ASN A 61 -7.29 -3.10 -19.06
CA ASN A 61 -8.34 -2.90 -18.06
C ASN A 61 -8.59 -4.14 -17.19
N ARG A 62 -7.54 -4.91 -16.90
CA ARG A 62 -7.62 -6.04 -15.95
C ARG A 62 -7.83 -5.49 -14.55
N ARG A 63 -8.78 -6.07 -13.82
CA ARG A 63 -8.98 -5.82 -12.39
C ARG A 63 -7.87 -6.54 -11.64
N VAL A 64 -7.01 -5.80 -10.94
CA VAL A 64 -5.82 -6.37 -10.27
C VAL A 64 -5.90 -6.15 -8.78
N VAL A 65 -5.73 -7.21 -8.00
CA VAL A 65 -5.56 -7.11 -6.55
C VAL A 65 -4.17 -7.58 -6.14
N ILE A 66 -3.54 -6.79 -5.27
CA ILE A 66 -2.22 -7.08 -4.72
C ILE A 66 -2.38 -7.48 -3.27
N GLN A 67 -1.94 -8.68 -2.93
CA GLN A 67 -1.92 -9.15 -1.55
C GLN A 67 -0.50 -9.19 -1.00
N GLY A 68 -0.39 -9.21 0.33
CA GLY A 68 0.90 -9.36 1.00
C GLY A 68 0.87 -8.76 2.38
N LEU A 69 1.93 -9.02 3.13
CA LEU A 69 2.06 -8.54 4.51
C LEU A 69 2.00 -7.00 4.60
N HIS A 70 1.70 -6.50 5.79
CA HIS A 70 1.69 -5.07 6.04
C HIS A 70 3.08 -4.46 5.83
N GLY A 71 3.13 -3.20 5.39
CA GLY A 71 4.39 -2.48 5.23
C GLY A 71 5.28 -2.94 4.06
N THR A 72 4.81 -3.82 3.16
CA THR A 72 5.54 -4.19 1.92
C THR A 72 5.38 -3.18 0.78
N GLY A 73 4.53 -2.16 0.95
CA GLY A 73 4.37 -1.06 -0.01
C GLY A 73 3.43 -1.36 -1.18
N LYS A 74 2.40 -2.20 -0.99
CA LYS A 74 1.43 -2.62 -2.02
C LYS A 74 0.77 -1.45 -2.77
N SER A 75 0.16 -0.52 -2.04
CA SER A 75 -0.55 0.64 -2.60
C SER A 75 0.44 1.59 -3.27
N THR A 76 1.58 1.84 -2.62
CA THR A 76 2.69 2.62 -3.20
C THR A 76 3.20 2.00 -4.50
N HIS A 77 3.20 0.67 -4.63
CA HIS A 77 3.59 0.02 -5.88
C HIS A 77 2.71 0.43 -7.06
N ILE A 78 1.39 0.42 -6.85
CA ILE A 78 0.41 0.85 -7.86
C ILE A 78 0.60 2.33 -8.18
N GLU A 79 0.72 3.18 -7.15
CA GLU A 79 0.97 4.61 -7.30
C GLU A 79 2.26 4.88 -8.09
N GLN A 80 3.33 4.13 -7.84
CA GLN A 80 4.62 4.27 -8.52
C GLN A 80 4.61 3.79 -9.97
N VAL A 81 3.78 2.80 -10.29
CA VAL A 81 3.51 2.43 -11.69
C VAL A 81 2.68 3.51 -12.38
N ALA A 82 1.60 3.98 -11.74
CA ALA A 82 0.74 5.04 -12.27
C ALA A 82 1.54 6.34 -12.53
N ALA A 83 2.39 6.74 -11.59
CA ALA A 83 3.26 7.91 -11.70
C ALA A 83 4.17 7.85 -12.94
N ARG A 84 4.78 6.70 -13.21
CA ARG A 84 5.65 6.49 -14.38
C ARG A 84 4.88 6.47 -15.71
N LEU A 85 3.59 6.14 -15.68
CA LEU A 85 2.68 6.23 -16.83
C LEU A 85 2.00 7.61 -16.95
N ASN A 86 2.27 8.55 -16.04
CA ASN A 86 1.50 9.79 -15.87
C ASN A 86 -0.02 9.55 -15.74
N TRP A 87 -0.43 8.40 -15.22
CA TRP A 87 -1.84 8.06 -15.10
C TRP A 87 -2.40 8.62 -13.79
N PRO A 88 -3.49 9.42 -13.82
CA PRO A 88 -4.16 9.89 -12.61
C PRO A 88 -4.50 8.72 -11.68
N CYS A 89 -4.20 8.81 -10.40
CA CYS A 89 -4.40 7.72 -9.44
C CYS A 89 -5.06 8.24 -8.17
N VAL A 90 -6.17 7.62 -7.78
CA VAL A 90 -6.92 7.98 -6.57
C VAL A 90 -7.02 6.76 -5.68
N ARG A 91 -6.57 6.92 -4.43
CA ARG A 91 -6.62 5.87 -3.42
C ARG A 91 -7.75 6.12 -2.42
N VAL A 92 -8.54 5.08 -2.15
CA VAL A 92 -9.57 5.06 -1.12
C VAL A 92 -9.25 3.95 -0.14
N ASN A 93 -9.05 4.30 1.13
CA ASN A 93 -8.78 3.32 2.18
C ASN A 93 -10.08 2.72 2.71
N LEU A 94 -10.22 1.40 2.75
CA LEU A 94 -11.42 0.70 3.20
C LEU A 94 -11.32 0.27 4.68
N ASP A 95 -10.83 1.16 5.54
CA ASP A 95 -10.58 0.98 6.97
C ASP A 95 -11.84 0.84 7.87
N GLY A 96 -12.97 0.46 7.28
CA GLY A 96 -14.25 0.33 7.96
C GLY A 96 -15.02 1.65 8.19
N HIS A 97 -14.40 2.83 8.03
CA HIS A 97 -15.08 4.12 8.23
C HIS A 97 -15.78 4.61 6.97
N ILE A 98 -15.28 4.23 5.78
CA ILE A 98 -15.92 4.58 4.51
C ILE A 98 -17.32 3.97 4.47
N SER A 99 -18.33 4.83 4.29
CA SER A 99 -19.71 4.40 4.14
C SER A 99 -20.08 4.21 2.67
N ARG A 100 -21.20 3.53 2.43
CA ARG A 100 -21.81 3.46 1.11
C ARG A 100 -22.09 4.85 0.51
N LEU A 101 -22.45 5.83 1.34
CA LEU A 101 -22.75 7.20 0.90
C LEU A 101 -21.49 7.94 0.46
N ASP A 102 -20.35 7.71 1.08
CA ASP A 102 -19.08 8.33 0.66
C ASP A 102 -18.61 7.73 -0.68
N LEU A 103 -18.86 6.44 -0.89
CA LEU A 103 -18.50 5.76 -2.12
C LEU A 103 -19.43 6.13 -3.29
N VAL A 104 -20.75 6.08 -3.08
CA VAL A 104 -21.77 6.26 -4.13
C VAL A 104 -22.22 7.71 -4.27
N GLY A 105 -22.36 8.42 -3.16
CA GLY A 105 -22.94 9.76 -3.11
C GLY A 105 -24.19 9.82 -2.25
N LYS A 106 -24.65 11.05 -2.01
CA LYS A 106 -25.82 11.35 -1.19
C LYS A 106 -26.50 12.63 -1.67
N ASP A 107 -27.78 12.75 -1.40
CA ASP A 107 -28.47 14.03 -1.55
C ASP A 107 -28.03 15.00 -0.45
N SER A 108 -27.67 16.20 -0.88
CA SER A 108 -27.23 17.29 -0.01
C SER A 108 -28.07 18.53 -0.26
N ILE A 109 -28.39 19.27 0.79
CA ILE A 109 -29.07 20.56 0.67
C ILE A 109 -28.00 21.61 0.43
N VAL A 110 -28.04 22.25 -0.73
CA VAL A 110 -27.17 23.37 -1.09
C VAL A 110 -28.01 24.63 -1.23
N LEU A 111 -27.41 25.78 -0.92
CA LEU A 111 -28.02 27.08 -1.16
C LEU A 111 -27.68 27.53 -2.58
N GLN A 112 -28.67 27.60 -3.45
CA GLN A 112 -28.53 28.16 -4.78
C GLN A 112 -29.42 29.41 -4.87
N GLU A 113 -28.81 30.58 -5.10
CA GLU A 113 -29.51 31.87 -5.15
C GLU A 113 -30.38 32.15 -3.90
N GLY A 114 -29.88 31.75 -2.72
CA GLY A 114 -30.58 31.92 -1.45
C GLY A 114 -31.74 30.94 -1.20
N LYS A 115 -32.00 30.00 -2.10
CA LYS A 115 -33.00 28.94 -1.93
C LYS A 115 -32.34 27.61 -1.58
N GLN A 116 -32.94 26.87 -0.65
CA GLN A 116 -32.54 25.50 -0.34
C GLN A 116 -32.95 24.59 -1.49
N VAL A 117 -31.98 24.00 -2.16
CA VAL A 117 -32.18 23.06 -3.26
C VAL A 117 -31.49 21.75 -2.88
N THR A 118 -32.19 20.63 -3.07
CA THR A 118 -31.59 19.30 -2.92
C THR A 118 -30.79 18.98 -4.17
N GLN A 119 -29.49 18.78 -4.02
CA GLN A 119 -28.59 18.37 -5.09
C GLN A 119 -27.86 17.09 -4.67
N PHE A 120 -27.85 16.10 -5.57
CA PHE A 120 -27.03 14.92 -5.36
C PHE A 120 -25.55 15.26 -5.50
N GLN A 121 -24.81 14.96 -4.45
CA GLN A 121 -23.36 15.03 -4.44
C GLN A 121 -22.80 13.65 -4.80
N GLU A 122 -22.14 13.54 -5.96
CA GLU A 122 -21.50 12.29 -6.38
C GLU A 122 -20.43 11.86 -5.39
N GLY A 123 -20.45 10.58 -5.02
CA GLY A 123 -19.38 9.96 -4.25
C GLY A 123 -18.15 9.69 -5.11
N ILE A 124 -17.09 9.18 -4.48
CA ILE A 124 -15.80 9.02 -5.14
C ILE A 124 -15.83 7.99 -6.28
N LEU A 125 -16.69 6.97 -6.21
CA LEU A 125 -16.76 5.93 -7.23
C LEU A 125 -17.43 6.41 -8.53
N PRO A 126 -18.64 7.00 -8.53
CA PRO A 126 -19.20 7.62 -9.73
C PRO A 126 -18.29 8.69 -10.34
N TRP A 127 -17.64 9.49 -9.50
CA TRP A 127 -16.67 10.49 -9.96
C TRP A 127 -15.50 9.82 -10.69
N ALA A 128 -14.91 8.77 -10.12
CA ALA A 128 -13.76 8.09 -10.71
C ALA A 128 -14.15 7.32 -11.99
N LEU A 129 -15.29 6.64 -12.00
CA LEU A 129 -15.78 5.85 -13.14
C LEU A 129 -15.90 6.67 -14.41
N GLN A 130 -16.21 7.96 -14.31
CA GLN A 130 -16.40 8.85 -15.47
C GLN A 130 -15.10 9.48 -15.97
N ARG A 131 -13.94 9.12 -15.39
CA ARG A 131 -12.65 9.77 -15.64
C ARG A 131 -11.56 8.75 -15.99
N PRO A 132 -10.51 9.16 -16.72
CA PRO A 132 -9.36 8.32 -17.04
C PRO A 132 -8.42 8.16 -15.83
N VAL A 133 -8.94 7.62 -14.73
CA VAL A 133 -8.22 7.50 -13.46
C VAL A 133 -8.06 6.03 -13.07
N ALA A 134 -6.95 5.71 -12.43
CA ALA A 134 -6.76 4.48 -11.70
C ALA A 134 -7.30 4.66 -10.28
N MET A 135 -8.36 3.93 -9.94
CA MET A 135 -8.88 3.85 -8.59
C MET A 135 -8.22 2.68 -7.85
N VAL A 136 -7.72 2.95 -6.64
CA VAL A 136 -7.08 1.96 -5.77
C VAL A 136 -7.89 1.82 -4.50
N PHE A 137 -8.52 0.67 -4.28
CA PHE A 137 -9.11 0.33 -2.99
C PHE A 137 -8.05 -0.29 -2.08
N ASP A 138 -7.55 0.49 -1.13
CA ASP A 138 -6.59 0.03 -0.13
C ASP A 138 -7.33 -0.73 0.98
N GLU A 139 -6.71 -1.79 1.51
CA GLU A 139 -7.29 -2.64 2.56
C GLU A 139 -8.68 -3.20 2.18
N TYR A 140 -8.80 -3.73 0.97
CA TYR A 140 -10.06 -4.25 0.43
C TYR A 140 -10.73 -5.30 1.33
N ASP A 141 -9.93 -6.12 2.03
CA ASP A 141 -10.43 -7.09 2.99
C ASP A 141 -11.00 -6.46 4.27
N ALA A 142 -10.76 -5.18 4.58
CA ALA A 142 -11.36 -4.47 5.72
C ALA A 142 -12.69 -3.77 5.40
N GLY A 143 -13.10 -3.75 4.12
CA GLY A 143 -14.30 -3.05 3.67
C GLY A 143 -15.59 -3.59 4.29
N ARG A 144 -16.49 -2.68 4.69
CA ARG A 144 -17.83 -3.05 5.19
C ARG A 144 -18.66 -3.79 4.14
N PRO A 145 -19.53 -4.75 4.52
CA PRO A 145 -20.23 -5.58 3.54
C PRO A 145 -21.06 -4.76 2.53
N ASP A 146 -21.74 -3.72 3.00
CA ASP A 146 -22.57 -2.83 2.18
C ASP A 146 -21.78 -2.01 1.15
N VAL A 147 -20.53 -1.68 1.46
CA VAL A 147 -19.56 -1.04 0.56
C VAL A 147 -19.01 -2.04 -0.45
N MET A 148 -18.66 -3.23 0.03
CA MET A 148 -18.12 -4.31 -0.82
C MET A 148 -19.12 -4.74 -1.90
N PHE A 149 -20.42 -4.75 -1.60
CA PHE A 149 -21.46 -4.98 -2.61
C PHE A 149 -21.47 -3.95 -3.73
N VAL A 150 -21.14 -2.69 -3.44
CA VAL A 150 -21.02 -1.63 -4.47
C VAL A 150 -19.82 -1.92 -5.37
N ILE A 151 -18.67 -2.22 -4.78
CA ILE A 151 -17.43 -2.47 -5.52
C ILE A 151 -17.57 -3.70 -6.43
N GLN A 152 -18.19 -4.77 -5.94
CA GLN A 152 -18.41 -6.00 -6.70
C GLN A 152 -19.17 -5.76 -8.01
N ARG A 153 -20.14 -4.85 -8.03
CA ARG A 153 -20.89 -4.52 -9.26
C ARG A 153 -20.01 -3.88 -10.34
N VAL A 154 -18.98 -3.13 -9.94
CA VAL A 154 -18.02 -2.50 -10.86
C VAL A 154 -16.98 -3.50 -11.38
N LEU A 155 -16.74 -4.58 -10.63
CA LEU A 155 -15.85 -5.66 -11.05
C LEU A 155 -16.48 -6.59 -12.10
N GLU A 156 -17.80 -6.55 -12.29
CA GLU A 156 -18.49 -7.34 -13.31
C GLU A 156 -18.05 -6.94 -14.73
N ARG A 157 -18.04 -7.91 -15.65
CA ARG A 157 -17.44 -7.79 -17.00
C ARG A 157 -18.03 -6.66 -17.87
N GLU A 158 -19.32 -6.39 -17.69
CA GLU A 158 -20.07 -5.32 -18.38
C GLU A 158 -20.29 -4.09 -17.49
N GLY A 159 -19.55 -4.01 -16.36
CA GLY A 159 -19.81 -3.26 -15.12
C GLY A 159 -20.23 -1.79 -15.23
N SER A 160 -21.41 -1.55 -15.81
CA SER A 160 -22.12 -0.29 -15.74
C SER A 160 -22.59 -0.07 -14.31
N PHE A 161 -22.46 1.18 -13.85
CA PHE A 161 -22.80 1.54 -12.49
C PHE A 161 -24.13 2.29 -12.48
N THR A 162 -25.20 1.62 -12.03
CA THR A 162 -26.52 2.23 -11.95
C THR A 162 -26.71 2.95 -10.61
N LEU A 163 -26.83 4.28 -10.68
CA LEU A 163 -27.35 5.11 -9.60
C LEU A 163 -28.88 4.98 -9.58
N LEU A 164 -29.38 4.08 -8.73
CA LEU A 164 -30.81 3.75 -8.65
C LEU A 164 -31.67 4.99 -8.32
N ASP A 165 -31.22 5.80 -7.36
CA ASP A 165 -31.96 6.99 -6.90
C ASP A 165 -32.10 8.05 -8.00
N GLN A 166 -31.10 8.12 -8.90
CA GLN A 166 -31.11 9.03 -10.05
C GLN A 166 -31.66 8.41 -11.34
N LYS A 167 -31.96 7.10 -11.34
CA LYS A 167 -32.26 6.33 -12.56
C LYS A 167 -31.20 6.52 -13.66
N ARG A 168 -29.94 6.69 -13.26
CA ARG A 168 -28.82 7.01 -14.15
C ARG A 168 -27.87 5.83 -14.25
N VAL A 169 -27.49 5.46 -15.47
CA VAL A 169 -26.48 4.43 -15.73
C VAL A 169 -25.18 5.12 -16.11
N ILE A 170 -24.11 4.83 -15.36
CA ILE A 170 -22.77 5.35 -15.61
C ILE A 170 -21.97 4.25 -16.30
N GLN A 171 -21.49 4.54 -17.51
CA GLN A 171 -20.53 3.68 -18.19
C GLN A 171 -19.11 4.06 -17.74
N PRO A 172 -18.27 3.10 -17.33
CA PRO A 172 -16.89 3.38 -17.01
C PRO A 172 -16.17 3.99 -18.22
N HIS A 173 -15.38 5.04 -17.98
CA HIS A 173 -14.52 5.64 -18.97
C HIS A 173 -13.56 4.57 -19.53
N PRO A 174 -13.24 4.55 -20.84
CA PRO A 174 -12.36 3.52 -21.43
C PRO A 174 -10.97 3.45 -20.80
N CYS A 175 -10.52 4.55 -20.19
CA CYS A 175 -9.26 4.66 -19.45
C CYS A 175 -9.42 4.66 -17.92
N PHE A 176 -10.59 4.28 -17.40
CA PHE A 176 -10.73 3.97 -15.98
C PHE A 176 -10.01 2.65 -15.68
N ARG A 177 -9.26 2.59 -14.57
CA ARG A 177 -8.57 1.39 -14.10
C ARG A 177 -8.91 1.13 -12.65
N LEU A 178 -8.96 -0.14 -12.26
CA LEU A 178 -9.35 -0.52 -10.91
C LEU A 178 -8.37 -1.52 -10.32
N PHE A 179 -7.82 -1.14 -9.19
CA PHE A 179 -6.86 -1.89 -8.41
C PHE A 179 -7.35 -2.02 -6.96
N ALA A 180 -6.86 -3.04 -6.26
CA ALA A 180 -7.01 -3.15 -4.82
C ALA A 180 -5.75 -3.69 -4.15
N THR A 181 -5.67 -3.50 -2.84
CA THR A 181 -4.70 -4.20 -1.99
C THR A 181 -5.43 -4.98 -0.91
N MET A 182 -4.83 -6.07 -0.43
CA MET A 182 -5.32 -6.80 0.76
C MET A 182 -4.16 -7.27 1.63
N ASN A 183 -4.42 -7.40 2.93
CA ASN A 183 -3.40 -7.82 3.90
C ASN A 183 -3.46 -9.33 4.18
N THR A 184 -4.66 -9.89 4.19
CA THR A 184 -4.92 -11.31 4.34
C THR A 184 -5.48 -11.85 3.03
N LEU A 185 -5.21 -13.11 2.70
CA LEU A 185 -5.69 -13.81 1.49
C LEU A 185 -7.24 -13.97 1.45
N GLY A 186 -8.02 -13.06 2.03
CA GLY A 186 -9.41 -13.28 2.38
C GLY A 186 -9.60 -14.36 3.46
N GLN A 187 -8.52 -14.81 4.10
CA GLN A 187 -8.55 -15.84 5.14
C GLN A 187 -8.94 -15.28 6.51
N GLY A 188 -9.05 -13.95 6.63
CA GLY A 188 -9.32 -13.28 7.88
C GLY A 188 -8.16 -13.41 8.85
N ASN A 189 -8.47 -13.15 10.12
CA ASN A 189 -7.51 -12.91 11.18
C ASN A 189 -6.88 -14.20 11.74
N LEU A 190 -6.05 -14.89 10.96
CA LEU A 190 -5.45 -16.18 11.35
C LEU A 190 -4.65 -16.13 12.67
N ASN A 191 -4.10 -14.96 13.04
CA ASN A 191 -3.26 -14.78 14.22
C ASN A 191 -3.73 -13.64 15.16
N GLY A 192 -4.96 -13.15 15.04
CA GLY A 192 -5.42 -12.02 15.86
C GLY A 192 -4.93 -10.62 15.43
N LEU A 193 -3.90 -10.53 14.57
CA LEU A 193 -3.25 -9.28 14.12
C LEU A 193 -4.05 -8.35 13.20
N TYR A 194 -5.04 -8.85 12.47
CA TYR A 194 -5.85 -8.09 11.51
C TYR A 194 -7.26 -7.88 12.06
N HIS A 195 -7.39 -6.95 13.01
CA HIS A 195 -8.71 -6.52 13.48
C HIS A 195 -9.45 -5.78 12.35
N GLY A 196 -10.67 -6.21 12.04
CA GLY A 196 -11.53 -5.58 11.03
C GLY A 196 -11.47 -6.19 9.62
N THR A 197 -10.56 -7.13 9.34
CA THR A 197 -10.56 -7.84 8.04
C THR A 197 -11.64 -8.91 7.99
N GLN A 198 -12.46 -8.88 6.94
CA GLN A 198 -13.46 -9.87 6.63
C GLN A 198 -12.87 -11.02 5.81
N GLN A 199 -13.37 -12.23 6.04
CA GLN A 199 -13.08 -13.33 5.13
C GLN A 199 -13.74 -13.04 3.78
N LEU A 200 -12.94 -13.04 2.71
CA LEU A 200 -13.45 -12.92 1.36
C LEU A 200 -13.80 -14.31 0.85
N ASN A 201 -15.01 -14.49 0.33
CA ASN A 201 -15.40 -15.74 -0.29
C ASN A 201 -14.75 -15.91 -1.68
N HIS A 202 -14.68 -17.14 -2.19
CA HIS A 202 -14.08 -17.43 -3.49
C HIS A 202 -14.72 -16.64 -4.63
N ALA A 203 -16.03 -16.39 -4.59
CA ALA A 203 -16.72 -15.63 -5.62
C ALA A 203 -16.27 -14.15 -5.66
N GLN A 204 -15.89 -13.57 -4.52
CA GLN A 204 -15.34 -12.21 -4.48
C GLN A 204 -13.94 -12.14 -5.09
N LEU A 205 -13.13 -13.18 -4.91
CA LEU A 205 -11.79 -13.25 -5.50
C LEU A 205 -11.83 -13.51 -7.01
N ASP A 206 -12.75 -14.36 -7.49
CA ASP A 206 -12.89 -14.72 -8.91
C ASP A 206 -13.24 -13.52 -9.82
N ARG A 207 -13.82 -12.47 -9.24
CA ARG A 207 -14.10 -11.21 -9.95
C ARG A 207 -12.84 -10.39 -10.25
N TRP A 208 -11.74 -10.64 -9.55
CA TRP A 208 -10.45 -10.04 -9.86
C TRP A 208 -9.78 -10.84 -10.97
N ASN A 209 -9.42 -10.17 -12.07
CA ASN A 209 -8.82 -10.86 -13.21
C ASN A 209 -7.40 -11.34 -12.90
N LEU A 210 -6.69 -10.61 -12.03
CA LEU A 210 -5.32 -10.91 -11.62
C LEU A 210 -5.19 -10.73 -10.12
N VAL A 211 -4.64 -11.75 -9.46
CA VAL A 211 -4.23 -11.73 -8.06
C VAL A 211 -2.72 -11.92 -8.03
N THR A 212 -1.99 -10.98 -7.42
CA THR A 212 -0.52 -11.06 -7.31
C THR A 212 -0.08 -10.78 -5.88
N SER A 213 1.06 -11.32 -5.49
CA SER A 213 1.57 -11.20 -4.12
C SER A 213 2.83 -10.33 -4.08
N LEU A 214 2.82 -9.31 -3.23
CA LEU A 214 3.99 -8.49 -2.91
C LEU A 214 4.48 -8.81 -1.50
N ASN A 215 5.47 -9.70 -1.44
CA ASN A 215 6.15 -10.10 -0.21
C ASN A 215 7.44 -9.27 0.00
N TYR A 216 8.14 -9.54 1.10
CA TYR A 216 9.42 -8.88 1.39
C TYR A 216 10.43 -9.12 0.28
N LEU A 217 11.22 -8.08 0.01
CA LEU A 217 12.27 -8.11 -0.98
C LEU A 217 13.45 -8.99 -0.51
N PRO A 218 14.26 -9.51 -1.44
CA PRO A 218 15.55 -10.09 -1.09
C PRO A 218 16.38 -9.12 -0.23
N PRO A 219 17.16 -9.60 0.74
CA PRO A 219 17.91 -8.73 1.66
C PRO A 219 18.77 -7.66 0.97
N ALA A 220 19.42 -8.01 -0.15
CA ALA A 220 20.25 -7.09 -0.91
C ALA A 220 19.44 -5.93 -1.53
N GLU A 221 18.22 -6.20 -2.00
CA GLU A 221 17.33 -5.18 -2.54
C GLU A 221 16.78 -4.27 -1.45
N GLU A 222 16.40 -4.85 -0.30
CA GLU A 222 15.95 -4.07 0.86
C GLU A 222 17.06 -3.15 1.38
N ALA A 223 18.29 -3.66 1.50
CA ALA A 223 19.46 -2.86 1.86
C ALA A 223 19.70 -1.71 0.87
N ALA A 224 19.59 -1.98 -0.44
CA ALA A 224 19.73 -0.95 -1.47
C ALA A 224 18.68 0.16 -1.35
N ILE A 225 17.44 -0.17 -0.95
CA ILE A 225 16.39 0.82 -0.69
C ILE A 225 16.75 1.67 0.53
N VAL A 226 17.16 1.05 1.63
CA VAL A 226 17.55 1.75 2.86
C VAL A 226 18.68 2.74 2.58
N LEU A 227 19.71 2.31 1.84
CA LEU A 227 20.83 3.18 1.45
C LEU A 227 20.43 4.30 0.49
N ALA A 228 19.46 4.06 -0.40
CA ALA A 228 18.93 5.10 -1.28
C ALA A 228 18.10 6.15 -0.50
N ARG A 229 17.46 5.74 0.60
CA ARG A 229 16.68 6.63 1.48
C ARG A 229 17.55 7.38 2.48
N VAL A 230 18.65 6.77 2.94
CA VAL A 230 19.58 7.37 3.90
C VAL A 230 21.00 7.36 3.29
N PRO A 231 21.31 8.30 2.35
CA PRO A 231 22.60 8.33 1.66
C PRO A 231 23.82 8.48 2.59
N GLU A 232 23.63 9.02 3.79
CA GLU A 232 24.67 9.14 4.83
C GLU A 232 25.23 7.79 5.27
N LEU A 233 24.41 6.72 5.18
CA LEU A 233 24.83 5.35 5.45
C LEU A 233 25.47 4.66 4.23
N ALA A 234 25.60 5.33 3.09
CA ALA A 234 26.20 4.75 1.87
C ALA A 234 27.74 4.61 1.91
N THR A 235 28.34 4.62 3.11
CA THR A 235 29.76 4.35 3.36
C THR A 235 30.04 2.86 3.49
N ALA A 236 31.31 2.43 3.49
CA ALA A 236 31.67 1.02 3.66
C ALA A 236 31.19 0.45 5.00
N ASP A 237 31.26 1.24 6.08
CA ASP A 237 30.77 0.87 7.41
C ASP A 237 29.23 0.90 7.47
N GLY A 238 28.61 1.96 6.92
CA GLY A 238 27.16 2.09 6.88
C GLY A 238 26.48 0.98 6.08
N ARG A 239 27.08 0.51 4.98
CA ARG A 239 26.60 -0.66 4.22
C ARG A 239 26.58 -1.92 5.07
N ARG A 240 27.65 -2.21 5.82
CA ARG A 240 27.69 -3.36 6.74
C ARG A 240 26.63 -3.25 7.83
N LYS A 241 26.41 -2.05 8.36
CA LYS A 241 25.34 -1.78 9.33
C LYS A 241 23.97 -2.07 8.72
N VAL A 242 23.68 -1.55 7.53
CA VAL A 242 22.39 -1.78 6.84
C VAL A 242 22.17 -3.27 6.56
N ASP A 243 23.21 -4.00 6.12
CA ASP A 243 23.11 -5.45 5.92
C ASP A 243 22.75 -6.18 7.23
N ALA A 244 23.35 -5.78 8.35
CA ALA A 244 23.02 -6.31 9.67
C ALA A 244 21.59 -5.91 10.13
N MET A 245 21.13 -4.70 9.82
CA MET A 245 19.76 -4.25 10.10
C MET A 245 18.73 -5.09 9.35
N VAL A 246 18.97 -5.36 8.06
CA VAL A 246 18.10 -6.19 7.23
C VAL A 246 18.15 -7.65 7.70
N ALA A 247 19.32 -8.15 8.11
CA ALA A 247 19.45 -9.49 8.69
C ALA A 247 18.62 -9.64 9.99
N LEU A 248 18.68 -8.64 10.88
CA LEU A 248 17.87 -8.59 12.10
C LEU A 248 16.37 -8.56 11.76
N ALA A 249 15.97 -7.72 10.81
CA ALA A 249 14.59 -7.71 10.33
C ALA A 249 14.16 -9.09 9.81
N GLY A 250 15.03 -9.79 9.09
CA GLY A 250 14.84 -11.18 8.66
C GLY A 250 14.60 -12.15 9.84
N LEU A 251 15.33 -12.00 10.95
CA LEU A 251 15.11 -12.81 12.15
C LEU A 251 13.75 -12.50 12.80
N THR A 252 13.36 -11.23 12.90
CA THR A 252 12.04 -10.86 13.47
C THR A 252 10.89 -11.41 12.62
N ARG A 253 11.02 -11.41 11.29
CA ARG A 253 10.03 -12.00 10.37
C ARG A 253 9.90 -13.50 10.55
N LYS A 254 11.01 -14.20 10.79
CA LYS A 254 11.01 -15.64 11.09
C LYS A 254 10.36 -15.93 12.44
N GLY A 255 10.76 -15.20 13.49
CA GLY A 255 10.17 -15.33 14.82
C GLY A 255 8.66 -15.11 14.80
N PHE A 256 8.19 -14.10 14.07
CA PHE A 256 6.76 -13.87 13.87
C PHE A 256 6.05 -15.02 13.15
N ALA A 257 6.65 -15.59 12.11
CA ALA A 257 6.05 -16.68 11.34
C ALA A 257 5.87 -17.97 12.16
N VAL A 258 6.71 -18.20 13.18
CA VAL A 258 6.63 -19.37 14.06
C VAL A 258 5.89 -19.10 15.38
N GLY A 259 5.51 -17.85 15.64
CA GLY A 259 4.77 -17.43 16.83
C GLY A 259 5.62 -16.99 18.03
N ASP A 260 6.94 -16.86 17.86
CA ASP A 260 7.86 -16.40 18.93
C ASP A 260 7.76 -14.88 19.18
N LEU A 261 7.32 -14.12 18.16
CA LEU A 261 7.14 -12.67 18.24
C LEU A 261 5.75 -12.28 17.77
N SER A 262 5.13 -11.35 18.49
CA SER A 262 3.87 -10.71 18.11
C SER A 262 4.05 -9.63 17.05
N LEU A 263 5.27 -9.10 16.89
CA LEU A 263 5.61 -8.06 15.91
C LEU A 263 6.79 -8.47 15.03
N LEU A 264 6.84 -7.89 13.83
CA LEU A 264 7.95 -8.04 12.89
C LEU A 264 8.45 -6.68 12.40
N MET A 265 9.66 -6.65 11.85
CA MET A 265 10.17 -5.47 11.16
C MET A 265 9.84 -5.51 9.67
N SER A 266 8.99 -4.58 9.25
CA SER A 266 8.75 -4.28 7.82
C SER A 266 9.92 -3.46 7.23
N PRO A 267 10.06 -3.37 5.89
CA PRO A 267 11.02 -2.46 5.27
C PRO A 267 10.87 -1.02 5.73
N ARG A 268 9.64 -0.56 6.01
CA ARG A 268 9.39 0.75 6.61
C ARG A 268 10.08 0.89 7.96
N THR A 269 9.98 -0.12 8.82
CA THR A 269 10.64 -0.12 10.13
C THR A 269 12.16 -0.04 10.01
N VAL A 270 12.74 -0.75 9.03
CA VAL A 270 14.20 -0.71 8.77
C VAL A 270 14.64 0.67 8.26
N ILE A 271 13.86 1.28 7.36
CA ILE A 271 14.14 2.64 6.87
C ILE A 271 14.04 3.65 8.01
N THR A 272 12.98 3.61 8.82
CA THR A 272 12.85 4.50 10.00
C THR A 272 13.99 4.30 10.99
N TRP A 273 14.44 3.06 11.20
CA TRP A 273 15.63 2.82 12.02
C TRP A 273 16.88 3.47 11.42
N ALA A 274 17.10 3.36 10.10
CA ALA A 274 18.22 3.99 9.41
C ALA A 274 18.18 5.52 9.51
N GLU A 275 17.00 6.13 9.32
CA GLU A 275 16.79 7.57 9.49
C GLU A 275 17.07 8.01 10.93
N ASN A 276 16.65 7.21 11.92
CA ASN A 276 16.93 7.50 13.32
C ASN A 276 18.42 7.35 13.69
N ILE A 277 19.18 6.48 13.03
CA ILE A 277 20.64 6.42 13.19
C ILE A 277 21.27 7.75 12.74
N ALA A 278 20.79 8.33 11.64
CA ALA A 278 21.24 9.63 11.16
C ALA A 278 20.91 10.77 12.13
N ILE A 279 19.79 10.69 12.85
CA ILE A 279 19.35 11.72 13.80
C ILE A 279 20.09 11.62 15.15
N PHE A 280 20.12 10.42 15.74
CA PHE A 280 20.64 10.22 17.10
C PHE A 280 22.13 9.92 17.13
N HIS A 281 22.71 9.53 15.99
CA HIS A 281 24.08 9.04 15.88
C HIS A 281 24.38 7.85 16.81
N ASP A 282 23.34 7.15 17.28
CA ASP A 282 23.42 5.98 18.14
C ASP A 282 22.55 4.86 17.57
N LEU A 283 23.19 3.74 17.23
CA LEU A 283 22.55 2.57 16.65
C LEU A 283 21.52 1.92 17.60
N LYS A 284 21.86 1.82 18.88
CA LYS A 284 21.05 1.12 19.90
C LYS A 284 19.84 1.97 20.25
N GLN A 285 20.06 3.25 20.53
CA GLN A 285 18.96 4.18 20.81
C GLN A 285 18.00 4.24 19.62
N ALA A 286 18.52 4.32 18.39
CA ALA A 286 17.69 4.30 17.20
C ALA A 286 16.89 3.00 17.05
N PHE A 287 17.48 1.84 17.40
CA PHE A 287 16.79 0.54 17.37
C PHE A 287 15.66 0.47 18.40
N GLU A 288 15.95 0.91 19.62
CA GLU A 288 15.02 0.90 20.74
C GLU A 288 13.77 1.71 20.42
N LEU A 289 13.97 2.94 19.95
CA LEU A 289 12.90 3.86 19.58
C LEU A 289 12.12 3.43 18.33
N SER A 290 12.78 2.75 17.39
CA SER A 290 12.14 2.35 16.13
C SER A 290 11.34 1.04 16.25
N PHE A 291 11.79 0.10 17.08
CA PHE A 291 11.22 -1.24 17.16
C PHE A 291 11.10 -1.81 18.58
N LEU A 292 12.18 -1.88 19.37
CA LEU A 292 12.17 -2.64 20.64
C LEU A 292 11.09 -2.19 21.62
N ASN A 293 10.84 -0.88 21.73
CA ASN A 293 9.83 -0.33 22.63
C ASN A 293 8.39 -0.75 22.28
N LYS A 294 8.15 -1.21 21.04
CA LYS A 294 6.86 -1.73 20.59
C LYS A 294 6.68 -3.21 20.94
N CYS A 295 7.77 -3.93 21.19
CA CYS A 295 7.71 -5.35 21.55
C CYS A 295 7.23 -5.54 22.98
N GLU A 296 6.48 -6.63 23.19
CA GLU A 296 6.05 -7.06 24.52
C GLU A 296 7.25 -7.30 25.43
N PRO A 297 7.18 -7.00 26.74
CA PRO A 297 8.31 -7.17 27.66
C PRO A 297 8.91 -8.59 27.63
N ALA A 298 8.07 -9.61 27.49
CA ALA A 298 8.51 -11.01 27.41
C ALA A 298 9.31 -11.33 26.12
N GLU A 299 9.07 -10.59 25.03
CA GLU A 299 9.71 -10.80 23.74
C GLU A 299 11.05 -10.06 23.61
N ARG A 300 11.28 -9.03 24.46
CA ARG A 300 12.48 -8.19 24.39
C ARG A 300 13.77 -8.96 24.57
N ALA A 301 13.76 -10.05 25.33
CA ALA A 301 14.92 -10.93 25.48
C ALA A 301 15.32 -11.58 24.14
N ILE A 302 14.34 -12.12 23.41
CA ILE A 302 14.53 -12.74 22.09
C ILE A 302 15.02 -11.68 21.08
N VAL A 303 14.39 -10.50 21.06
CA VAL A 303 14.79 -9.41 20.17
C VAL A 303 16.20 -8.90 20.49
N SER A 304 16.59 -8.88 21.76
CA SER A 304 17.95 -8.51 22.19
C SER A 304 18.99 -9.54 21.75
N GLU A 305 18.66 -10.83 21.79
CA GLU A 305 19.52 -11.89 21.23
C GLU A 305 19.71 -11.72 19.72
N TYR A 306 18.63 -11.41 18.99
CA TYR A 306 18.72 -11.12 17.56
C TYR A 306 19.62 -9.91 17.28
N PHE A 307 19.52 -8.86 18.09
CA PHE A 307 20.40 -7.69 18.01
C PHE A 307 21.86 -8.06 18.26
N GLN A 308 22.15 -8.80 19.34
CA GLN A 308 23.50 -9.25 19.65
C GLN A 308 24.08 -10.13 18.55
N ARG A 309 23.28 -11.03 17.96
CA ARG A 309 23.71 -11.89 16.86
C ARG A 309 24.08 -11.10 15.60
N CYS A 310 23.35 -10.03 15.29
CA CYS A 310 23.59 -9.23 14.10
C CYS A 310 24.68 -8.17 14.27
N PHE A 311 24.85 -7.60 15.47
CA PHE A 311 25.73 -6.45 15.71
C PHE A 311 26.90 -6.73 16.65
N ALA A 312 26.96 -7.92 17.28
CA ALA A 312 27.91 -8.26 18.33
C ALA A 312 27.94 -7.24 19.48
N GLN A 313 26.78 -6.67 19.80
CA GLN A 313 26.59 -5.66 20.85
C GLN A 313 25.37 -6.00 21.70
N GLU A 314 25.46 -5.76 23.00
CA GLU A 314 24.31 -5.93 23.91
C GLU A 314 23.48 -4.65 23.98
N LEU A 315 22.15 -4.80 24.02
CA LEU A 315 21.24 -3.71 24.34
C LEU A 315 21.25 -3.48 25.86
N THR A 316 21.19 -2.24 26.28
CA THR A 316 21.13 -1.92 27.70
C THR A 316 19.74 -2.33 28.19
N GLN A 317 19.66 -3.34 29.08
CA GLN A 317 18.37 -3.69 29.66
C GLN A 317 17.85 -2.47 30.43
N PRO A 318 16.59 -2.03 30.23
CA PRO A 318 16.01 -1.04 31.12
C PRO A 318 16.08 -1.63 32.53
N ALA A 319 16.71 -0.92 33.45
CA ALA A 319 16.67 -1.29 34.86
C ALA A 319 15.21 -1.53 35.23
N GLU A 320 14.89 -2.69 35.80
CA GLU A 320 13.60 -2.87 36.47
C GLU A 320 13.40 -1.62 37.33
N PRO A 321 12.28 -0.89 37.21
CA PRO A 321 12.03 0.19 38.12
C PRO A 321 12.08 -0.45 39.50
N ALA A 322 13.10 -0.10 40.28
CA ALA A 322 13.19 -0.51 41.66
C ALA A 322 11.82 -0.18 42.24
N LEU A 323 11.08 -1.21 42.64
CA LEU A 323 9.90 -1.08 43.48
C LEU A 323 10.40 -0.34 44.72
N ALA A 324 10.39 0.98 44.65
CA ALA A 324 10.54 1.85 45.80
C ALA A 324 9.30 1.56 46.61
N PHE A 325 9.45 0.58 47.50
CA PHE A 325 8.57 0.32 48.61
C PHE A 325 8.28 1.67 49.26
N LEU A 326 7.09 2.21 49.02
CA LEU A 326 6.52 3.23 49.88
C LEU A 326 6.15 2.52 51.18
N ALA A 327 7.11 2.51 52.10
CA ALA A 327 6.86 2.40 53.53
C ALA A 327 6.41 3.76 54.07
#